data_AF-A0A6P0Y2L6-F1
#
_entry.id   AF-A0A6P0Y2L6-F1
#
_cell.length_a   1.000
_cell.length_b   1.000
_cell.length_c   1.000
_cell.angle_alpha   90.00
_cell.angle_beta   90.00
_cell.angle_gamma   90.00
#
_symmetry.space_group_name_H-M   'P 1'
#
loop_
_entity.id
_entity.type
_entity.pdbx_description
1 polymer ?
#
loop_
_entity_poly.entity_id
_entity_poly.type
_entity_poly.pdbx_seq_one_letter_code
_entity_poly.pdbx_strand_id
1 'polypeptide(L)' 'MHALSLPTWIVHTSSVIEWIFAIWLIWQYGELTGNKSWWFVSFAMLPALVGAMCACTWHFFDNTESL' A
#
# COMPACT_ATOMS: atom_id res chain seq x y z
N MET A 1 7.13 19.36 -7.99
CA MET A 1 7.95 18.14 -8.12
C MET A 1 7.72 17.56 -9.51
N HIS A 2 8.57 16.67 -10.02
CA HIS A 2 8.38 16.13 -11.38
C HIS A 2 7.17 15.20 -11.44
N ALA A 3 6.44 15.29 -12.56
CA ALA A 3 5.37 14.36 -12.87
C ALA A 3 5.89 12.90 -12.89
N LEU A 4 5.13 11.97 -12.31
CA LEU A 4 5.45 10.56 -12.36
C LEU A 4 5.22 10.03 -13.77
N SER A 5 6.25 9.40 -14.33
CA SER A 5 6.15 8.66 -15.59
C SER A 5 5.20 7.46 -15.45
N LEU A 6 4.64 6.98 -16.57
CA LEU A 6 3.76 5.81 -16.59
C LEU A 6 4.40 4.57 -15.92
N PRO A 7 5.67 4.20 -16.19
CA PRO A 7 6.33 3.11 -15.47
C PRO A 7 6.38 3.32 -13.95
N THR A 8 6.63 4.55 -13.50
CA THR A 8 6.67 4.87 -12.07
C THR A 8 5.30 4.71 -11.43
N TRP A 9 4.22 5.11 -12.11
CA TRP A 9 2.83 4.90 -11.66
C TRP A 9 2.48 3.43 -11.50
N ILE A 10 2.92 2.58 -12.44
CA ILE A 10 2.71 1.13 -12.37
C ILE A 10 3.35 0.58 -11.11
N VAL A 11 4.59 0.95 -10.81
CA VAL A 11 5.27 0.48 -9.59
C VAL A 11 4.53 0.91 -8.33
N HIS A 12 4.13 2.18 -8.21
CA HIS A 12 3.42 2.67 -7.01
C HIS A 12 2.10 1.93 -6.78
N THR A 13 1.29 1.81 -7.83
CA THR A 13 -0.02 1.15 -7.73
C THR A 13 0.13 -0.34 -7.45
N SER A 14 1.06 -1.02 -8.13
CA SER A 14 1.34 -2.44 -7.90
C SER A 14 1.82 -2.69 -6.47
N SER A 15 2.72 -1.86 -5.93
CA SER A 15 3.20 -2.01 -4.56
C SER A 15 2.10 -1.80 -3.52
N VAL A 16 1.12 -0.91 -3.75
CA VAL A 16 -0.06 -0.78 -2.87
C VAL A 16 -0.88 -2.08 -2.88
N ILE A 17 -1.13 -2.66 -4.06
CA ILE A 17 -1.87 -3.92 -4.20
C ILE A 17 -1.12 -5.08 -3.53
N GLU A 18 0.19 -5.20 -3.78
CA GLU A 18 1.06 -6.20 -3.16
C GLU A 18 1.04 -6.08 -1.63
N TRP A 19 1.05 -4.86 -1.10
CA TRP A 19 1.00 -4.63 0.34
C TRP A 19 -0.35 -5.02 0.96
N ILE A 20 -1.47 -4.72 0.28
CA ILE A 20 -2.80 -5.19 0.70
C ILE A 20 -2.84 -6.71 0.73
N PHE A 21 -2.29 -7.36 -0.30
CA PHE A 21 -2.21 -8.82 -0.36
C PHE A 21 -1.34 -9.39 0.77
N ALA A 22 -0.20 -8.76 1.08
CA ALA A 22 0.66 -9.17 2.18
C ALA A 22 -0.04 -9.05 3.56
N ILE A 23 -0.77 -7.97 3.81
CA ILE A 23 -1.58 -7.80 5.03
C ILE A 23 -2.62 -8.93 5.14
N TRP A 24 -3.31 -9.23 4.04
CA TRP A 24 -4.28 -10.32 3.99
C TRP A 24 -3.65 -11.68 4.27
N LEU A 25 -2.50 -11.99 3.66
CA LEU A 25 -1.78 -13.24 3.90
C LEU A 25 -1.33 -13.38 5.37
N ILE A 26 -0.83 -12.31 5.99
CA ILE A 26 -0.43 -12.33 7.40
C ILE A 26 -1.63 -12.54 8.31
N TRP A 27 -2.78 -11.93 7.99
CA TRP A 27 -4.03 -12.22 8.69
C TRP A 27 -4.39 -13.70 8.61
N GLN A 28 -4.46 -14.25 7.38
CA GLN A 28 -4.79 -15.66 7.15
C GLN A 28 -3.82 -16.60 7.87
N TYR A 29 -2.54 -16.25 7.90
CA TYR A 29 -1.53 -17.00 8.65
C TYR A 29 -1.83 -17.02 10.16
N GLY A 30 -2.28 -15.90 10.73
CA GLY A 30 -2.74 -15.84 12.12
C GLY A 30 -3.95 -16.73 12.40
N GLU A 31 -4.92 -16.77 11.48
CA GLU A 31 -6.08 -17.67 11.56
C GLU A 31 -5.64 -19.15 11.53
N LEU A 32 -4.79 -19.51 10.56
CA LEU A 32 -4.32 -20.89 10.37
C LEU A 32 -3.49 -21.40 11.55
N THR A 33 -2.71 -20.53 12.18
CA THR A 33 -1.84 -20.90 13.31
C THR A 33 -2.50 -20.73 14.68
N GLY A 34 -3.65 -20.05 14.75
CA GLY A 34 -4.28 -19.65 16.02
C GLY A 34 -3.47 -18.63 16.83
N ASN A 35 -2.39 -18.07 16.25
CA ASN A 35 -1.50 -17.13 16.93
C ASN A 35 -1.90 -15.68 16.65
N LYS A 36 -2.58 -15.07 17.62
CA LYS A 36 -3.10 -13.70 17.56
C LYS A 36 -2.04 -12.63 17.38
N SER A 37 -0.77 -12.91 17.65
CA SER A 37 0.32 -11.96 17.39
C SER A 37 0.41 -11.59 15.91
N TRP A 38 0.09 -12.53 15.00
CA TRP A 38 0.06 -12.25 13.56
C TRP A 38 -1.06 -11.29 13.15
N TRP A 39 -2.19 -11.31 13.86
CA TRP A 39 -3.23 -10.30 13.65
C TRP A 39 -2.78 -8.92 14.09
N PHE A 40 -2.05 -8.82 15.19
CA PHE A 40 -1.46 -7.54 15.60
C PHE A 40 -0.46 -7.03 14.54
N VAL A 41 0.34 -7.91 13.95
CA VAL A 41 1.25 -7.56 12.85
C VAL A 41 0.48 -7.06 11.63
N SER A 42 -0.60 -7.73 11.21
CA SER A 42 -1.40 -7.27 10.05
C SER A 42 -2.03 -5.89 10.30
N PHE A 43 -2.52 -5.60 11.51
CA PHE A 43 -2.98 -4.27 11.88
C PHE A 43 -1.85 -3.23 11.91
N ALA A 44 -0.68 -3.58 12.42
CA ALA A 44 0.48 -2.69 12.51
C ALA A 44 1.02 -2.27 11.13
N MET A 45 0.66 -2.99 10.06
CA MET A 45 1.02 -2.66 8.67
C MET A 45 0.11 -1.61 8.02
N LEU A 46 -1.08 -1.34 8.59
CA LEU A 46 -2.05 -0.40 8.03
C LEU A 46 -1.54 1.06 7.93
N PRO A 47 -0.77 1.61 8.89
CA PRO A 47 -0.24 2.96 8.75
C PRO A 47 0.62 3.15 7.50
N ALA A 48 1.43 2.14 7.13
CA ALA A 48 2.22 2.17 5.90
C ALA A 48 1.34 2.14 4.65
N LEU A 49 0.25 1.36 4.66
CA LEU A 49 -0.74 1.34 3.57
C LEU A 49 -1.39 2.72 3.40
N VAL A 50 -1.83 3.34 4.50
CA VAL A 50 -2.43 4.67 4.48
C VAL A 50 -1.44 5.70 3.94
N GLY A 51 -0.19 5.67 4.39
CA GLY A 51 0.87 6.54 3.87
C GLY A 51 1.09 6.37 2.36
N ALA A 52 1.15 5.12 1.88
CA ALA A 52 1.29 4.83 0.46
C ALA A 52 0.09 5.31 -0.37
N MET A 53 -1.13 5.13 0.14
CA MET A 53 -2.34 5.67 -0.49
C MET A 53 -2.31 7.20 -0.54
N CYS A 54 -1.95 7.87 0.56
CA CYS A 54 -1.80 9.33 0.59
C CYS A 54 -0.77 9.82 -0.42
N ALA A 55 0.37 9.13 -0.57
CA ALA A 55 1.37 9.46 -1.57
C ALA A 55 0.82 9.29 -3.00
N CYS A 56 0.11 8.20 -3.28
CA CYS A 56 -0.55 7.98 -4.57
C CYS A 56 -1.62 9.06 -4.85
N THR A 57 -2.41 9.44 -3.84
CA THR A 57 -3.40 10.51 -3.95
C THR A 57 -2.75 11.86 -4.21
N TRP A 58 -1.68 12.18 -3.49
CA TRP A 58 -0.93 13.41 -3.72
C TRP A 58 -0.35 13.45 -5.12
N HIS A 59 0.29 12.35 -5.58
CA HIS A 59 0.74 12.26 -6.96
C HIS A 59 -0.44 12.39 -7.93
N PHE A 60 -1.58 11.76 -7.70
CA PHE A 60 -2.72 11.90 -8.62
C PHE A 60 -3.16 13.36 -8.82
N PHE A 61 -3.17 14.17 -7.76
CA PHE A 61 -3.60 15.57 -7.81
C PHE A 61 -2.48 16.57 -8.14
N ASP A 62 -1.22 16.25 -7.84
CA ASP A 62 -0.04 17.11 -8.10
C ASP A 62 0.69 16.74 -9.41
N ASN A 63 0.29 15.63 -10.06
CA ASN A 63 0.81 15.16 -11.34
C ASN A 63 0.11 15.81 -12.55
N THR A 64 -0.40 17.03 -12.40
CA THR A 64 -0.73 17.88 -13.55
C THR A 64 0.56 18.48 -14.11
N GLU A 65 0.94 18.11 -15.33
CA GLU A 65 1.48 19.15 -16.22
C GLU A 65 0.37 20.19 -16.34
N SER A 66 0.68 21.48 -16.13
CA SER A 66 -0.27 22.57 -16.35
C SER A 66 -1.07 22.28 -17.62
N LEU A 67 -2.38 22.08 -17.47
CA LEU A 67 -3.32 21.96 -18.59
C LEU A 67 -3.15 23.12 -19.57
#